data_AF-A0A8B6EEJ0-F1
#
_entry.id   AF-A0A8B6EEJ0-F1
#
_cell.length_a   1.000
_cell.length_b   1.000
_cell.length_c   1.000
_cell.angle_alpha   90.00
_cell.angle_beta   90.00
_cell.angle_gamma   90.00
#
_symmetry.space_group_name_H-M   'P 1'
#
loop_
_entity.id
_entity.type
_entity.pdbx_description
1 polymer ?
#
loop_
_entity_poly.entity_id
_entity_poly.type
_entity_poly.pdbx_seq_one_letter_code
_entity_poly.pdbx_strand_id
1 'polypeptide(L)'
;MSYLLPIFTYKTADTWETVERYKPGLWCDIIGDKIALTLPSASVRQLSDPTMTMKIWDSVVSAHIDLLGKDPSNGRGQWVVTDEQPSIGYMHSGYQIVTHLDMADPNKEGAMYDKWCTNPGIALLVYAQLARDFGWGTYKSVFRTYDKIPKDKRPSNQQEKENMWIQTFFQCSQEESEPRFRILGDGRFGAWTI
;
A
#
# COMPACT_ATOMS: atom_id res chain seq x y z
N MET A 1 34.08 -23.79 -11.61
CA MET A 1 33.91 -22.46 -10.96
C MET A 1 32.44 -22.11 -11.05
N SER A 2 31.67 -22.33 -9.98
CA SER A 2 30.29 -21.85 -9.90
C SER A 2 30.35 -20.35 -9.61
N TYR A 3 29.91 -19.53 -10.56
CA TYR A 3 29.78 -18.09 -10.34
C TYR A 3 28.84 -17.86 -9.15
N LEU A 4 29.34 -17.25 -8.08
CA LEU A 4 28.51 -16.82 -6.97
C LEU A 4 27.65 -15.67 -7.46
N LEU A 5 26.35 -15.90 -7.59
CA LEU A 5 25.42 -14.82 -7.88
C LEU A 5 25.42 -13.87 -6.66
N PRO A 6 25.48 -12.54 -6.88
CA PRO A 6 25.44 -11.57 -5.79
C PRO A 6 24.10 -11.57 -5.05
N ILE A 7 23.07 -12.22 -5.63
CA ILE A 7 21.71 -12.33 -5.13
C ILE A 7 21.28 -13.79 -5.12
N PHE A 8 20.59 -14.22 -4.06
CA PHE A 8 19.80 -15.45 -4.06
C PHE A 8 18.33 -15.16 -3.81
N THR A 9 17.44 -16.08 -4.20
CA THR A 9 16.00 -15.85 -4.16
C THR A 9 15.31 -16.91 -3.31
N TYR A 10 14.38 -16.46 -2.46
CA TYR A 10 13.35 -17.27 -1.82
C TYR A 10 12.07 -17.25 -2.66
N LYS A 11 11.51 -18.43 -2.93
CA LYS A 11 10.16 -18.58 -3.49
C LYS A 11 9.27 -19.54 -2.68
N THR A 12 9.84 -20.54 -2.01
CA THR A 12 9.07 -21.59 -1.31
C THR A 12 9.82 -22.10 -0.08
N ALA A 13 9.07 -22.52 0.95
CA ALA A 13 9.58 -22.81 2.30
C ALA A 13 10.56 -23.98 2.40
N ASP A 14 10.42 -25.01 1.55
CA ASP A 14 10.97 -26.35 1.79
C ASP A 14 12.49 -26.42 1.99
N THR A 15 13.26 -25.45 1.49
CA THR A 15 14.71 -25.43 1.59
C THR A 15 15.29 -24.18 2.26
N TRP A 16 14.44 -23.28 2.77
CA TRP A 16 14.88 -21.97 3.24
C TRP A 16 15.83 -22.05 4.44
N GLU A 17 15.43 -22.77 5.49
CA GLU A 17 16.21 -22.90 6.73
C GLU A 17 17.52 -23.68 6.55
N THR A 18 17.55 -24.61 5.60
CA THR A 18 18.62 -25.60 5.46
C THR A 18 19.64 -25.24 4.39
N VAL A 19 19.21 -24.59 3.30
CA VAL A 19 20.04 -24.36 2.12
C VAL A 19 20.01 -22.91 1.66
N GLU A 20 18.83 -22.31 1.52
CA GLU A 20 18.74 -21.04 0.79
C GLU A 20 19.29 -19.85 1.57
N ARG A 21 19.00 -19.74 2.87
CA ARG A 21 19.48 -18.61 3.70
C ARG A 21 21.01 -18.56 3.84
N TYR A 22 21.70 -19.67 3.56
CA TYR A 22 23.15 -19.79 3.65
C TYR A 22 23.88 -19.60 2.31
N LYS A 23 23.14 -19.32 1.22
CA LYS A 23 23.76 -18.99 -0.06
C LYS A 23 24.66 -17.75 0.12
N PRO A 24 25.85 -17.72 -0.51
CA PRO A 24 26.88 -16.71 -0.25
C PRO A 24 26.60 -15.34 -0.91
N GLY A 25 25.36 -15.07 -1.32
CA GLY A 25 24.98 -13.78 -1.90
C GLY A 25 25.18 -12.63 -0.91
N LEU A 26 25.36 -11.43 -1.44
CA LEU A 26 25.34 -10.19 -0.66
C LEU A 26 23.90 -9.77 -0.38
N TRP A 27 22.99 -10.08 -1.30
CA TRP A 27 21.57 -9.75 -1.23
C TRP A 27 20.69 -10.99 -1.34
N CYS A 28 19.47 -10.86 -0.84
CA CYS A 28 18.42 -11.87 -0.93
C CYS A 28 17.13 -11.21 -1.44
N ASP A 29 16.55 -11.80 -2.48
CA ASP A 29 15.18 -11.50 -2.90
C ASP A 29 14.21 -12.46 -2.20
N ILE A 30 13.25 -11.91 -1.46
CA ILE A 30 12.11 -12.66 -0.93
C ILE A 30 10.90 -12.29 -1.77
N ILE A 31 10.37 -13.25 -2.53
CA ILE A 31 9.34 -13.01 -3.54
C ILE A 31 8.02 -13.68 -3.12
N GLY A 32 6.97 -12.87 -3.00
CA GLY A 32 5.58 -13.30 -2.91
C GLY A 32 4.85 -13.11 -4.25
N ASP A 33 3.53 -13.30 -4.24
CA ASP A 33 2.70 -13.20 -5.45
C ASP A 33 2.50 -11.76 -5.94
N LYS A 34 2.47 -10.81 -4.99
CA LYS A 34 2.16 -9.39 -5.23
C LYS A 34 3.25 -8.44 -4.75
N ILE A 35 4.27 -8.93 -4.05
CA ILE A 35 5.40 -8.11 -3.61
C ILE A 35 6.73 -8.87 -3.63
N ALA A 36 7.79 -8.19 -4.05
CA ALA A 36 9.16 -8.63 -3.92
C ALA A 36 9.94 -7.69 -3.00
N LEU A 37 10.77 -8.26 -2.13
CA LEU A 37 11.65 -7.54 -1.21
C LEU A 37 13.10 -7.91 -1.52
N THR A 38 13.94 -6.93 -1.81
CA THR A 38 15.40 -7.12 -1.92
C THR A 38 16.05 -6.61 -0.65
N LEU A 39 16.67 -7.52 0.11
CA LEU A 39 17.22 -7.28 1.44
C LEU A 39 18.69 -7.70 1.52
N PRO A 40 19.52 -7.11 2.40
CA PRO A 40 20.87 -7.58 2.63
C PRO A 40 20.84 -9.00 3.20
N SER A 41 21.76 -9.85 2.76
CA SER A 41 21.82 -11.24 3.23
C SER A 41 22.02 -11.34 4.74
N ALA A 42 22.73 -10.37 5.34
CA ALA A 42 22.90 -10.28 6.78
C ALA A 42 21.57 -10.17 7.55
N SER A 43 20.59 -9.46 6.98
CA SER A 43 19.27 -9.24 7.57
C SER A 43 18.36 -10.47 7.53
N VAL A 44 18.50 -11.30 6.50
CA VAL A 44 17.62 -12.47 6.29
C VAL A 44 18.16 -13.77 6.88
N ARG A 45 19.45 -13.84 7.23
CA ARG A 45 20.08 -15.07 7.74
C ARG A 45 19.47 -15.60 9.04
N GLN A 46 18.87 -14.71 9.84
CA GLN A 46 18.20 -15.07 11.09
C GLN A 46 16.70 -15.33 10.90
N LEU A 47 16.17 -15.15 9.68
CA LEU A 47 14.77 -15.39 9.38
C LEU A 47 14.54 -16.90 9.22
N SER A 48 13.69 -17.47 10.07
CA SER A 48 13.35 -18.90 10.06
C SER A 48 12.36 -19.24 8.95
N ASP A 49 11.28 -18.48 8.80
CA ASP A 49 10.29 -18.70 7.76
C ASP A 49 9.68 -17.37 7.28
N PRO A 50 9.98 -16.92 6.05
CA PRO A 50 9.36 -15.73 5.46
C PRO A 50 7.92 -15.95 4.98
N THR A 51 7.39 -17.19 4.93
CA THR A 51 6.12 -17.51 4.25
C THR A 51 4.93 -16.71 4.77
N MET A 52 4.70 -16.71 6.08
CA MET A 52 3.55 -16.02 6.66
C MET A 52 3.65 -14.50 6.45
N THR A 53 4.85 -13.96 6.63
CA THR A 53 5.13 -12.53 6.39
C THR A 53 4.83 -12.14 4.96
N MET A 54 5.29 -12.93 3.98
CA MET A 54 5.02 -12.65 2.57
C MET A 54 3.53 -12.76 2.22
N LYS A 55 2.81 -13.74 2.78
CA LYS A 55 1.35 -13.83 2.62
C LYS A 55 0.61 -12.59 3.16
N ILE A 56 1.05 -12.06 4.31
CA ILE A 56 0.48 -10.82 4.86
C ILE A 56 0.74 -9.66 3.89
N TRP A 57 1.97 -9.50 3.42
CA TRP A 57 2.30 -8.42 2.49
C TRP A 57 1.58 -8.55 1.15
N ASP A 58 1.41 -9.77 0.62
CA ASP A 58 0.62 -10.03 -0.57
C ASP A 58 -0.85 -9.63 -0.37
N SER A 59 -1.41 -9.90 0.81
CA SER A 59 -2.75 -9.46 1.19
C SER A 59 -2.86 -7.93 1.27
N VAL A 60 -1.85 -7.25 1.79
CA VAL A 60 -1.82 -5.78 1.88
C VAL A 60 -1.80 -5.16 0.49
N VAL A 61 -0.94 -5.64 -0.41
CA VAL A 61 -0.88 -5.14 -1.79
C VAL A 61 -2.17 -5.46 -2.55
N SER A 62 -2.75 -6.65 -2.33
CA SER A 62 -4.04 -7.02 -2.91
C SER A 62 -5.18 -6.11 -2.45
N ALA A 63 -5.23 -5.78 -1.15
CA ALA A 63 -6.21 -4.85 -0.60
C ALA A 63 -6.05 -3.43 -1.18
N HIS A 64 -4.81 -2.99 -1.42
CA HIS A 64 -4.56 -1.73 -2.11
C HIS A 64 -5.11 -1.73 -3.55
N ILE A 65 -4.89 -2.80 -4.32
CA ILE A 65 -5.41 -2.94 -5.69
C ILE A 65 -6.94 -2.98 -5.70
N ASP A 66 -7.54 -3.75 -4.78
CA ASP A 66 -8.99 -3.82 -4.61
C ASP A 66 -9.58 -2.45 -4.24
N LEU A 67 -8.91 -1.68 -3.39
CA LEU A 67 -9.32 -0.33 -3.02
C LEU A 67 -9.34 0.60 -4.24
N LEU A 68 -8.42 0.45 -5.20
CA LEU A 68 -8.45 1.18 -6.49
C LEU A 68 -9.64 0.77 -7.39
N GLY A 69 -10.48 -0.18 -6.95
CA GLY A 69 -11.59 -0.72 -7.72
C GLY A 69 -11.14 -1.62 -8.87
N LYS A 70 -9.94 -2.21 -8.77
CA LYS A 70 -9.34 -3.09 -9.78
C LYS A 70 -9.32 -4.52 -9.27
N ASP A 71 -9.29 -5.47 -10.21
CA ASP A 71 -9.14 -6.88 -9.87
C ASP A 71 -7.72 -7.16 -9.32
N PRO A 72 -7.59 -7.62 -8.06
CA PRO A 72 -6.30 -7.94 -7.46
C PRO A 72 -5.53 -9.02 -8.23
N SER A 73 -6.20 -9.92 -8.95
CA SER A 73 -5.54 -10.96 -9.75
C SER A 73 -4.67 -10.36 -10.85
N ASN A 74 -5.12 -9.25 -11.45
CA ASN A 74 -4.49 -8.57 -12.59
C ASN A 74 -3.65 -7.35 -12.19
N GLY A 75 -3.57 -7.03 -10.90
CA GLY A 75 -2.76 -5.91 -10.41
C GLY A 75 -1.26 -6.19 -10.47
N ARG A 76 -0.49 -5.16 -10.82
CA ARG A 76 0.97 -5.20 -10.85
C ARG A 76 1.53 -5.38 -9.44
N GLY A 77 2.40 -6.37 -9.26
CA GLY A 77 3.13 -6.55 -8.01
C GLY A 77 4.12 -5.42 -7.74
N GLN A 78 4.36 -5.12 -6.46
CA GLN A 78 5.28 -4.08 -6.00
C GLN A 78 6.69 -4.65 -5.78
N TRP A 79 7.70 -3.78 -5.84
CA TRP A 79 9.07 -4.17 -5.52
C TRP A 79 9.67 -3.13 -4.58
N VAL A 80 10.07 -3.58 -3.40
CA VAL A 80 10.79 -2.80 -2.40
C VAL A 80 12.26 -3.22 -2.36
N VAL A 81 13.15 -2.24 -2.43
CA VAL A 81 14.59 -2.42 -2.31
C VAL A 81 15.09 -1.61 -1.13
N THR A 82 15.94 -2.23 -0.31
CA THR A 82 16.74 -1.51 0.68
C THR A 82 18.09 -1.19 0.07
N ASP A 83 18.52 0.06 0.16
CA ASP A 83 19.76 0.54 -0.46
C ASP A 83 20.49 1.49 0.49
N GLU A 84 21.81 1.62 0.32
CA GLU A 84 22.64 2.59 1.03
C GLU A 84 22.39 4.02 0.51
N GLN A 85 22.05 4.15 -0.78
CA GLN A 85 21.88 5.44 -1.44
C GLN A 85 20.49 5.58 -2.09
N PRO A 86 19.41 5.72 -1.29
CA PRO A 86 18.13 6.12 -1.85
C PRO A 86 18.25 7.50 -2.50
N SER A 87 17.65 7.64 -3.68
CA SER A 87 17.84 8.82 -4.52
C SER A 87 17.41 10.14 -3.87
N ILE A 88 16.28 10.13 -3.12
CA ILE A 88 15.72 11.31 -2.46
C ILE A 88 15.06 10.90 -1.14
N GLY A 89 15.44 11.58 -0.06
CA GLY A 89 14.78 11.47 1.24
C GLY A 89 15.10 10.19 2.00
N TYR A 90 14.21 9.82 2.92
CA TYR A 90 14.36 8.62 3.75
C TYR A 90 13.84 7.34 3.06
N MET A 91 12.79 7.49 2.26
CA MET A 91 12.24 6.48 1.35
C MET A 91 11.68 7.22 0.14
N HIS A 92 11.64 6.59 -1.04
CA HIS A 92 10.94 7.14 -2.19
C HIS A 92 10.07 6.11 -2.92
N SER A 93 8.98 6.60 -3.50
CA SER A 93 8.10 5.82 -4.36
C SER A 93 8.71 5.66 -5.75
N GLY A 94 8.30 4.61 -6.47
CA GLY A 94 8.82 4.28 -7.79
C GLY A 94 8.55 2.82 -8.14
N TYR A 95 9.17 2.38 -9.22
CA TYR A 95 9.28 0.96 -9.56
C TYR A 95 10.76 0.67 -9.82
N GLN A 96 11.60 0.61 -8.79
CA GLN A 96 11.35 0.16 -7.41
C GLN A 96 10.94 1.24 -6.38
N ILE A 97 10.32 0.81 -5.27
CA ILE A 97 10.22 1.57 -4.02
C ILE A 97 11.54 1.38 -3.27
N VAL A 98 12.23 2.46 -2.91
CA VAL A 98 13.56 2.36 -2.28
C VAL A 98 13.52 2.90 -0.86
N THR A 99 14.21 2.20 0.04
CA THR A 99 14.28 2.47 1.47
C THR A 99 15.74 2.43 1.94
N HIS A 100 16.07 3.11 3.03
CA HIS A 100 17.41 2.99 3.64
C HIS A 100 17.62 1.59 4.24
N LEU A 101 18.89 1.16 4.31
CA LEU A 101 19.31 -0.14 4.87
C LEU A 101 18.84 -0.37 6.31
N ASP A 102 18.66 0.68 7.10
CA ASP A 102 18.20 0.57 8.48
C ASP A 102 16.78 0.00 8.58
N MET A 103 15.96 0.10 7.52
CA MET A 103 14.65 -0.57 7.45
C MET A 103 14.77 -2.10 7.32
N ALA A 104 15.93 -2.61 6.94
CA ALA A 104 16.24 -4.05 6.92
C ALA A 104 16.99 -4.52 8.17
N ASP A 105 17.28 -3.66 9.15
CA ASP A 105 17.96 -4.08 10.37
C ASP A 105 16.99 -4.89 11.25
N PRO A 106 17.24 -6.19 11.49
CA PRO A 106 16.37 -7.01 12.32
C PRO A 106 16.32 -6.57 13.79
N ASN A 107 17.27 -5.74 14.23
CA ASN A 107 17.34 -5.24 15.61
C ASN A 107 16.71 -3.85 15.78
N LYS A 108 16.27 -3.23 14.69
CA LYS A 108 15.64 -1.91 14.76
C LYS A 108 14.24 -2.02 15.34
N GLU A 109 13.99 -1.31 16.42
CA GLU A 109 12.64 -1.15 16.96
C GLU A 109 11.75 -0.48 15.90
N GLY A 110 10.59 -1.10 15.64
CA GLY A 110 9.59 -0.52 14.75
C GLY A 110 9.18 0.87 15.20
N ALA A 111 8.79 1.73 14.26
CA ALA A 111 8.29 3.06 14.61
C ALA A 111 7.05 2.93 15.51
N MET A 112 7.13 3.46 16.74
CA MET A 112 6.02 3.42 17.70
C MET A 112 4.78 4.08 17.09
N TYR A 113 3.63 3.40 17.17
CA TYR A 113 2.33 3.86 16.69
C TYR A 113 2.01 5.29 17.17
N ASP A 114 2.33 5.61 18.42
CA ASP A 114 2.06 6.93 19.02
C ASP A 114 2.84 8.08 18.34
N LYS A 115 4.00 7.78 17.74
CA LYS A 115 4.81 8.73 16.97
C LYS A 115 4.19 9.03 15.60
N TRP A 116 3.47 8.07 15.02
CA TRP A 116 2.67 8.28 13.81
C TRP A 116 1.41 9.10 14.09
N CYS A 117 0.84 9.00 15.29
CA CYS A 117 -0.38 9.72 15.66
C CYS A 117 -0.16 11.21 15.97
N THR A 118 1.09 11.70 16.04
CA THR A 118 1.36 13.03 16.62
C THR A 118 0.90 14.21 15.75
N ASN A 119 0.81 14.12 14.40
CA ASN A 119 -0.03 15.06 13.60
C ASN A 119 -0.27 14.81 12.07
N PRO A 120 -0.05 13.63 11.45
CA PRO A 120 -0.59 13.34 10.11
C PRO A 120 -2.06 12.86 10.15
N GLY A 121 -2.59 12.59 11.35
CA GLY A 121 -3.89 11.99 11.56
C GLY A 121 -5.08 12.86 11.17
N ILE A 122 -4.99 14.20 11.18
CA ILE A 122 -6.18 15.06 10.98
C ILE A 122 -6.76 14.92 9.56
N ALA A 123 -5.92 15.02 8.54
CA ALA A 123 -6.37 14.83 7.16
C ALA A 123 -6.81 13.38 6.92
N LEU A 124 -6.06 12.41 7.45
CA LEU A 124 -6.38 10.98 7.31
C LEU A 124 -7.67 10.60 8.05
N LEU A 125 -7.97 11.26 9.17
CA LEU A 125 -9.17 11.05 9.97
C LEU A 125 -10.43 11.39 9.17
N VAL A 126 -10.39 12.43 8.34
CA VAL A 126 -11.50 12.75 7.44
C VAL A 126 -11.76 11.58 6.49
N TYR A 127 -10.72 11.01 5.87
CA TYR A 127 -10.88 9.83 5.01
C TYR A 127 -11.32 8.59 5.80
N ALA A 128 -10.83 8.39 7.03
CA ALA A 128 -11.26 7.28 7.87
C ALA A 128 -12.74 7.39 8.27
N GLN A 129 -13.23 8.59 8.58
CA GLN A 129 -14.64 8.86 8.86
C GLN A 129 -15.50 8.60 7.63
N LEU A 130 -15.08 9.06 6.45
CA LEU A 130 -15.77 8.79 5.19
C LEU A 130 -15.83 7.28 4.89
N ALA A 131 -14.74 6.54 5.11
CA ALA A 131 -14.73 5.09 4.94
C ALA A 131 -15.65 4.37 5.93
N ARG A 132 -15.71 4.86 7.19
CA ARG A 132 -16.61 4.33 8.23
C ARG A 132 -18.08 4.59 7.89
N ASP A 133 -18.41 5.79 7.42
CA ASP A 133 -19.80 6.25 7.30
C ASP A 133 -20.41 5.92 5.92
N PHE A 134 -19.60 5.88 4.85
CA PHE A 134 -20.03 5.61 3.48
C PHE A 134 -19.47 4.30 2.89
N GLY A 135 -18.61 3.60 3.64
CA GLY A 135 -18.03 2.32 3.23
C GLY A 135 -16.92 2.43 2.19
N TRP A 136 -16.10 1.37 2.10
CA TRP A 136 -15.02 1.26 1.10
C TRP A 136 -15.53 1.19 -0.36
N GLY A 137 -16.78 0.79 -0.58
CA GLY A 137 -17.40 0.74 -1.91
C GLY A 137 -17.43 2.11 -2.59
N THR A 138 -17.78 3.15 -1.83
CA THR A 138 -17.77 4.55 -2.28
C THR A 138 -16.39 4.96 -2.80
N TYR A 139 -15.31 4.63 -2.07
CA TYR A 139 -13.94 4.90 -2.51
C TYR A 139 -13.61 4.22 -3.84
N LYS A 140 -13.95 2.93 -3.96
CA LYS A 140 -13.72 2.19 -5.21
C LYS A 140 -14.46 2.83 -6.38
N SER A 141 -15.69 3.28 -6.17
CA SER A 141 -16.47 4.00 -7.19
C SER A 141 -15.85 5.33 -7.56
N VAL A 142 -15.37 6.11 -6.59
CA VAL A 142 -14.62 7.35 -6.85
C VAL A 142 -13.38 7.06 -7.71
N PHE A 143 -12.54 6.10 -7.33
CA PHE A 143 -11.33 5.80 -8.10
C PHE A 143 -11.64 5.33 -9.53
N ARG A 144 -12.67 4.49 -9.72
CA ARG A 144 -13.15 4.10 -11.06
C ARG A 144 -13.64 5.28 -11.89
N THR A 145 -14.28 6.26 -11.25
CA THR A 145 -14.70 7.50 -11.93
C THR A 145 -13.49 8.32 -12.36
N TYR A 146 -12.51 8.51 -11.47
CA TYR A 146 -11.26 9.21 -11.80
C TYR A 146 -10.46 8.55 -12.91
N ASP A 147 -10.39 7.21 -12.94
CA ASP A 147 -9.67 6.45 -13.98
C ASP A 147 -10.28 6.68 -15.38
N LYS A 148 -11.57 7.01 -15.47
CA LYS A 148 -12.27 7.33 -16.73
C LYS A 148 -12.04 8.77 -17.21
N ILE A 149 -11.49 9.67 -16.38
CA ILE A 149 -11.30 11.08 -16.74
C ILE A 149 -10.10 11.22 -17.69
N PRO A 150 -10.31 11.71 -18.93
CA PRO A 150 -9.24 12.01 -19.88
C PRO A 150 -8.20 12.98 -19.30
N LYS A 151 -6.92 12.82 -19.67
CA LYS A 151 -5.82 13.61 -19.08
C LYS A 151 -6.00 15.12 -19.25
N ASP A 152 -6.54 15.55 -20.39
CA ASP A 152 -6.83 16.94 -20.75
C ASP A 152 -7.97 17.57 -19.91
N LYS A 153 -8.83 16.74 -19.31
CA LYS A 153 -9.94 17.19 -18.46
C LYS A 153 -9.61 17.16 -16.97
N ARG A 154 -8.37 16.84 -16.60
CA ARG A 154 -7.97 16.76 -15.20
C ARG A 154 -7.73 18.16 -14.63
N PRO A 155 -8.10 18.40 -13.37
CA PRO A 155 -7.94 19.68 -12.71
C PRO A 155 -6.46 20.06 -12.63
N SER A 156 -6.18 21.33 -12.93
CA SER A 156 -4.82 21.85 -13.09
C SER A 156 -4.28 22.42 -11.78
N ASN A 157 -5.16 22.99 -10.95
CA ASN A 157 -4.82 23.61 -9.68
C ASN A 157 -5.46 22.90 -8.48
N GLN A 158 -5.04 23.30 -7.28
CA GLN A 158 -5.45 22.66 -6.03
C GLN A 158 -6.95 22.82 -5.75
N GLN A 159 -7.51 24.01 -5.95
CA GLN A 159 -8.93 24.26 -5.70
C GLN A 159 -9.83 23.42 -6.60
N GLU A 160 -9.48 23.29 -7.88
CA GLU A 160 -10.20 22.42 -8.81
C GLU A 160 -10.13 20.95 -8.39
N LYS A 161 -8.97 20.49 -7.88
CA LYS A 161 -8.81 19.12 -7.36
C LYS A 161 -9.70 18.85 -6.17
N GLU A 162 -9.76 19.78 -5.22
CA GLU A 162 -10.59 19.69 -4.02
C GLU A 162 -12.08 19.70 -4.37
N ASN A 163 -12.50 20.62 -5.25
CA ASN A 163 -13.88 20.70 -5.72
C ASN A 163 -14.28 19.41 -6.43
N MET A 164 -13.42 18.90 -7.32
CA MET A 164 -13.68 17.65 -8.05
C MET A 164 -13.76 16.45 -7.10
N TRP A 165 -12.91 16.39 -6.06
CA TRP A 165 -12.96 15.34 -5.05
C TRP A 165 -14.31 15.33 -4.32
N ILE A 166 -14.73 16.49 -3.80
CA ILE A 166 -15.99 16.61 -3.05
C ILE A 166 -17.19 16.23 -3.92
N GLN A 167 -17.25 16.77 -5.15
CA GLN A 167 -18.34 16.49 -6.09
C GLN A 167 -18.39 15.01 -6.48
N THR A 168 -17.24 14.41 -6.82
CA THR A 168 -17.17 13.00 -7.22
C THR A 168 -17.53 12.08 -6.06
N PHE A 169 -17.00 12.36 -4.86
CA PHE A 169 -17.30 11.57 -3.67
C PHE A 169 -18.79 11.62 -3.35
N PHE A 170 -19.40 12.80 -3.39
CA PHE A 170 -20.82 12.98 -3.14
C PHE A 170 -21.71 12.30 -4.19
N GLN A 171 -21.34 12.38 -5.47
CA GLN A 171 -22.03 11.67 -6.55
C GLN A 171 -21.98 10.16 -6.33
N CYS A 172 -20.77 9.60 -6.11
CA CYS A 172 -20.61 8.17 -5.90
C CYS A 172 -21.28 7.67 -4.62
N SER A 173 -21.29 8.48 -3.55
CA SER A 173 -21.95 8.06 -2.31
C SER A 173 -23.47 7.98 -2.45
N GLN A 174 -24.10 8.81 -3.30
CA GLN A 174 -25.52 8.67 -3.64
C GLN A 174 -25.80 7.45 -4.51
N GLU A 175 -24.94 7.16 -5.49
CA GLU A 175 -25.14 6.01 -6.38
C GLU A 175 -24.96 4.67 -5.67
N GLU A 176 -24.07 4.61 -4.68
CA GLU A 176 -23.87 3.44 -3.81
C GLU A 176 -24.93 3.33 -2.71
N SER A 177 -25.68 4.39 -2.42
CA SER A 177 -26.65 4.43 -1.32
C SER A 177 -28.07 4.82 -1.75
N GLU A 178 -28.97 3.85 -1.67
CA GLU A 178 -30.39 4.08 -1.36
C GLU A 178 -30.76 3.17 -0.18
N PRO A 179 -31.27 3.65 0.97
CA PRO A 179 -31.11 4.96 1.59
C PRO A 179 -30.68 4.83 3.09
N ARG A 180 -29.51 5.32 3.49
CA ARG A 180 -29.22 5.61 4.92
C ARG A 180 -29.15 7.10 5.24
N PHE A 181 -28.98 7.94 4.23
CA PHE A 181 -28.90 9.38 4.40
C PHE A 181 -29.58 10.10 3.24
N ARG A 182 -30.58 10.94 3.56
CA ARG A 182 -31.12 11.95 2.64
C ARG A 182 -30.53 13.30 3.05
N ILE A 183 -30.00 14.06 2.09
CA ILE A 183 -29.76 15.49 2.32
C ILE A 183 -31.12 16.16 2.41
N LEU A 184 -31.46 16.67 3.58
CA LEU A 184 -32.62 17.54 3.74
C LEU A 184 -32.32 18.86 3.02
N GLY A 185 -33.34 19.50 2.44
CA GLY A 185 -33.20 20.71 1.62
C GLY A 185 -32.58 21.93 2.33
N ASP A 186 -32.17 21.78 3.60
CA ASP A 186 -31.48 22.77 4.42
C ASP A 186 -29.99 22.45 4.68
N GLY A 187 -29.44 21.41 4.04
CA GLY A 187 -28.01 21.06 4.11
C GLY A 187 -27.58 20.28 5.36
N ARG A 188 -28.52 19.74 6.15
CA ARG A 188 -28.21 18.88 7.31
C ARG A 188 -28.24 17.39 6.96
N PHE A 189 -27.34 16.62 7.58
CA PHE A 189 -27.28 15.15 7.51
C PHE A 189 -28.17 14.53 8.60
N GLY A 190 -29.13 13.67 8.23
CA GLY A 190 -29.96 12.92 9.17
C GLY A 190 -29.82 11.41 8.97
N ALA A 191 -29.50 10.68 10.03
CA ALA A 191 -29.56 9.21 10.10
C ALA A 191 -30.91 8.77 10.69
N TRP A 192 -31.47 7.65 10.22
CA TRP A 192 -32.56 6.98 10.95
C TRP A 192 -32.02 6.26 12.17
N THR A 193 -32.66 6.50 13.32
CA THR A 193 -32.58 5.62 14.50
C THR A 193 -33.35 4.33 14.16
N ILE A 194 -32.73 3.17 14.35
CA ILE A 194 -33.46 1.91 14.51
C ILE A 194 -33.71 1.73 16.00
#